data_AF-A0A0P0SB04-F1
#
_entry.id   AF-A0A0P0SB04-F1
#
_cell.length_a   1.000
_cell.length_b   1.000
_cell.length_c   1.000
_cell.angle_alpha   90.00
_cell.angle_beta   90.00
_cell.angle_gamma   90.00
#
_symmetry.space_group_name_H-M   'P 1'
#
loop_
_entity.id
_entity.type
_entity.pdbx_description
1 polymer ?
#
loop_
_entity_poly.entity_id
_entity_poly.type
_entity_poly.pdbx_seq_one_letter_code
_entity_poly.pdbx_strand_id
1 'polypeptide(L)'
;MFNFKVTPDGQGSYVVSAGTRDILIWEKTAKNRSVSNLMEAFTMQDAYSLAHAASKRQGLFTGSLSDFESQCDMEIVAEDEPDPTNPDR
;
A
#
# COMPACT_ATOMS: atom_id res chain seq x y z
N MET A 1 -5.32 5.70 7.20
CA MET A 1 -4.54 5.82 5.95
C MET A 1 -3.51 4.72 5.99
N PHE A 2 -3.20 4.07 4.86
CA PHE A 2 -2.16 3.04 4.81
C PHE A 2 -0.98 3.58 4.02
N ASN A 3 0.23 3.48 4.56
CA ASN A 3 1.42 3.82 3.81
C ASN A 3 2.13 2.54 3.40
N PHE A 4 2.64 2.53 2.17
CA PHE A 4 3.37 1.41 1.62
C PHE A 4 4.67 1.92 1.06
N LYS A 5 5.77 1.26 1.38
CA LYS A 5 7.06 1.47 0.72
C LYS A 5 7.17 0.44 -0.39
N VAL A 6 7.29 0.91 -1.61
CA VAL A 6 7.38 0.09 -2.80
C VAL A 6 8.77 0.24 -3.39
N THR A 7 9.40 -0.88 -3.67
CA THR A 7 10.74 -0.97 -4.24
C THR A 7 10.67 -1.77 -5.53
N PRO A 8 10.54 -1.10 -6.70
CA PRO A 8 10.61 -1.78 -7.98
C PRO A 8 12.03 -2.25 -8.28
N ASP A 9 12.14 -3.39 -8.95
CA ASP A 9 13.41 -3.94 -9.41
C ASP A 9 14.17 -2.94 -10.28
N GLY A 10 15.35 -2.53 -9.81
CA GLY A 10 16.22 -1.60 -10.51
C GLY A 10 15.84 -0.12 -10.43
N GLN A 11 14.85 0.26 -9.61
CA GLN A 11 14.53 1.66 -9.31
C GLN A 11 14.64 1.99 -7.82
N GLY A 12 14.64 3.29 -7.50
CA GLY A 12 14.61 3.75 -6.11
C GLY A 12 13.28 3.41 -5.42
N SER A 13 13.33 3.10 -4.13
CA SER A 13 12.13 2.89 -3.34
C SER A 13 11.32 4.18 -3.20
N TYR A 14 10.00 4.10 -3.32
CA TYR A 14 9.08 5.21 -3.09
C TYR A 14 8.03 4.86 -2.05
N VAL A 15 7.56 5.86 -1.32
CA VAL A 15 6.46 5.69 -0.35
C VAL A 15 5.17 6.17 -0.99
N VAL A 16 4.14 5.35 -0.88
CA VAL A 16 2.80 5.63 -1.41
C VAL A 16 1.77 5.56 -0.29
N SER A 17 0.99 6.64 -0.15
CA SER A 17 -0.11 6.72 0.80
C SER A 17 -1.43 6.36 0.14
N ALA A 18 -2.05 5.28 0.60
CA ALA A 18 -3.41 4.87 0.24
C ALA A 18 -4.41 5.50 1.22
N GLY A 19 -5.23 6.41 0.67
CA GLY A 19 -6.32 7.06 1.40
C GLY A 19 -7.66 6.36 1.18
N THR A 20 -8.72 6.92 1.75
CA THR A 20 -10.10 6.42 1.61
C THR A 20 -10.53 6.25 0.15
N ARG A 21 -10.08 7.15 -0.74
CA ARG A 21 -10.38 7.06 -2.18
C ARG A 21 -9.75 5.81 -2.83
N ASP A 22 -8.53 5.46 -2.43
CA ASP A 22 -7.83 4.29 -2.95
C ASP A 22 -8.48 3.01 -2.46
N ILE A 23 -8.89 2.99 -1.19
CA ILE A 23 -9.67 1.89 -0.59
C ILE A 23 -10.99 1.69 -1.33
N LEU A 24 -11.73 2.77 -1.62
CA LEU A 24 -12.99 2.69 -2.37
C LEU A 24 -12.79 2.20 -3.81
N ILE A 25 -11.68 2.58 -4.46
CA ILE A 25 -11.35 2.08 -5.80
C ILE A 25 -11.02 0.59 -5.71
N TRP A 26 -10.17 0.20 -4.77
CA TRP A 26 -9.82 -1.20 -4.48
C TRP A 26 -11.06 -2.07 -4.26
N GLU A 27 -12.00 -1.60 -3.44
CA GLU A 27 -13.28 -2.28 -3.14
C GLU A 27 -14.12 -2.49 -4.41
N LYS A 28 -14.11 -1.51 -5.32
CA LYS A 28 -14.83 -1.61 -6.61
C LYS A 28 -14.16 -2.56 -7.60
N THR A 29 -12.86 -2.78 -7.50
CA THR A 29 -12.11 -3.63 -8.45
C THR A 29 -12.35 -5.11 -8.26
N ALA A 30 -12.76 -5.57 -7.08
CA ALA A 30 -12.97 -6.99 -6.81
C ALA A 30 -14.25 -7.24 -6.00
N LYS A 31 -15.06 -8.21 -6.45
CA LYS A 31 -16.27 -8.63 -5.74
C LYS A 31 -15.92 -9.24 -4.37
N ASN A 32 -16.70 -8.91 -3.34
CA ASN A 32 -16.56 -9.37 -1.94
C ASN A 32 -15.35 -8.82 -1.17
N ARG A 33 -14.66 -7.79 -1.68
CA ARG A 33 -13.75 -6.99 -0.86
C ARG A 33 -14.56 -5.91 -0.14
N SER A 34 -14.32 -5.70 1.15
CA SER A 34 -14.96 -4.64 1.93
C SER A 34 -13.91 -4.04 2.87
N VAL A 35 -14.10 -2.77 3.22
CA VAL A 35 -13.24 -2.09 4.20
C VAL A 35 -13.30 -2.78 5.56
N SER A 36 -14.46 -3.31 5.95
CA SER A 36 -14.61 -4.07 7.18
C SER A 36 -13.72 -5.31 7.19
N ASN A 37 -13.68 -6.07 6.10
CA ASN A 37 -12.79 -7.24 5.98
C ASN A 37 -11.31 -6.82 5.99
N LEU A 38 -10.98 -5.68 5.38
CA LEU A 38 -9.63 -5.13 5.41
C LEU A 38 -9.17 -4.82 6.85
N MET A 39 -10.07 -4.32 7.69
CA MET A 39 -9.78 -4.00 9.09
C MET A 39 -9.72 -5.26 9.99
N GLU A 40 -10.52 -6.28 9.69
CA GLU A 40 -10.55 -7.52 10.47
C GLU A 40 -9.44 -8.51 10.08
N ALA A 41 -9.11 -8.58 8.79
CA ALA A 41 -8.19 -9.55 8.21
C ALA A 41 -7.40 -8.90 7.06
N PHE A 42 -6.43 -8.06 7.42
CA PHE A 42 -5.53 -7.44 6.44
C PHE A 42 -4.58 -8.49 5.85
N THR A 43 -4.83 -8.93 4.62
CA THR A 43 -3.95 -9.89 3.94
C THR A 43 -2.87 -9.18 3.10
N MET A 44 -1.75 -9.86 2.85
CA MET A 44 -0.72 -9.35 1.94
C MET A 44 -1.27 -9.07 0.54
N GLN A 45 -2.17 -9.91 0.04
CA GLN A 45 -2.79 -9.71 -1.27
C GLN A 45 -3.61 -8.41 -1.33
N ASP A 46 -4.27 -8.05 -0.24
CA ASP A 46 -4.99 -6.79 -0.12
C ASP A 46 -4.02 -5.62 -0.06
N ALA A 47 -2.91 -5.74 0.67
CA ALA A 47 -1.84 -4.74 0.70
C ALA A 47 -1.29 -4.49 -0.72
N TYR A 48 -0.98 -5.53 -1.49
CA TYR A 48 -0.46 -5.40 -2.86
C TYR A 48 -1.46 -4.72 -3.78
N SER A 49 -2.74 -5.11 -3.66
CA SER A 49 -3.82 -4.47 -4.41
C SER A 49 -4.01 -2.99 -4.03
N LEU A 50 -3.91 -2.64 -2.74
CA LEU A 50 -4.06 -1.26 -2.25
C LEU A 50 -2.88 -0.39 -2.68
N ALA A 51 -1.66 -0.91 -2.52
CA ALA A 51 -0.42 -0.24 -2.93
C ALA A 51 -0.42 -0.01 -4.45
N HIS A 52 -0.81 -1.00 -5.25
CA HIS A 52 -0.96 -0.86 -6.70
C HIS A 52 -1.99 0.23 -7.07
N ALA A 53 -3.16 0.24 -6.44
CA ALA A 53 -4.19 1.25 -6.69
C ALA A 53 -3.69 2.67 -6.37
N ALA A 54 -3.00 2.83 -5.25
CA ALA A 54 -2.42 4.11 -4.84
C ALA A 54 -1.27 4.54 -5.77
N SER A 55 -0.36 3.63 -6.13
CA SER A 55 0.77 3.89 -7.04
C SER A 55 0.29 4.27 -8.43
N LYS A 56 -0.77 3.62 -8.91
CA LYS A 56 -1.41 3.93 -10.19
C LYS A 56 -2.08 5.29 -10.17
N ARG A 57 -2.75 5.66 -9.08
CA ARG A 57 -3.33 7.00 -8.92
C ARG A 57 -2.25 8.09 -8.90
N GLN A 58 -1.12 7.84 -8.26
CA GLN A 58 -0.01 8.80 -8.17
C GLN A 58 0.88 8.82 -9.42
N GLY A 59 0.65 7.94 -10.40
CA GLY A 59 1.44 7.85 -11.62
C GLY A 59 2.83 7.23 -11.43
N LEU A 60 3.07 6.59 -10.28
CA LEU A 60 4.34 5.93 -9.94
C LEU A 60 4.45 4.53 -10.57
N PHE A 61 3.32 3.93 -10.90
CA PHE A 61 3.26 2.61 -11.54
C PHE A 61 2.07 2.53 -12.50
N THR A 62 2.28 1.99 -13.71
CA THR A 62 1.23 1.89 -14.74
C THR A 62 0.92 0.47 -15.19
N GLY A 63 1.63 -0.53 -14.66
CA GLY A 63 1.46 -1.95 -15.01
C GLY A 63 0.22 -2.60 -14.41
N SER A 64 0.07 -3.90 -14.65
CA SER A 64 -0.97 -4.72 -14.02
C SER A 64 -0.62 -5.05 -12.56
N LEU A 65 -1.59 -5.54 -11.78
CA LEU A 65 -1.33 -5.99 -10.40
C LEU A 65 -0.31 -7.14 -10.38
N SER A 66 -0.39 -8.08 -11.33
CA SER A 66 0.56 -9.20 -11.42
C SER A 66 1.99 -8.74 -11.73
N ASP A 67 2.14 -7.72 -12.57
CA ASP A 67 3.46 -7.11 -12.81
C ASP A 67 3.99 -6.44 -11.54
N PHE A 68 3.11 -5.78 -10.80
CA PHE A 68 3.46 -5.13 -9.54
C PHE A 68 3.94 -6.15 -8.51
N GLU A 69 3.23 -7.26 -8.33
CA GLU A 69 3.60 -8.35 -7.42
C GLU A 69 4.90 -9.06 -7.84
N SER A 70 5.22 -9.07 -9.14
CA SER A 70 6.41 -9.77 -9.66
C SER A 70 7.66 -8.91 -9.72
N GLN A 71 7.51 -7.59 -9.89
CA GLN A 71 8.61 -6.65 -10.14
C GLN A 71 8.81 -5.65 -9.01
N CYS A 72 7.87 -5.57 -8.05
CA CYS A 72 7.95 -4.63 -6.94
C CYS A 72 7.86 -5.38 -5.62
N ASP A 73 8.88 -5.23 -4.80
CA ASP A 73 8.76 -5.55 -3.37
C ASP A 73 7.99 -4.45 -2.68
N MET A 74 7.11 -4.83 -1.76
CA MET A 74 6.31 -3.88 -1.00
C MET A 74 6.31 -4.22 0.48
N GLU A 75 6.49 -3.17 1.27
CA GLU A 75 6.49 -3.21 2.71
C GLU A 75 5.41 -2.26 3.24
N ILE A 76 4.61 -2.74 4.19
CA ILE A 76 3.59 -1.93 4.83
C ILE A 76 4.30 -1.05 5.86
N VAL A 77 4.25 0.25 5.65
CA VAL A 77 4.80 1.22 6.60
C VAL A 77 3.62 1.69 7.43
N ALA A 78 3.56 1.25 8.68
CA ALA A 78 2.72 1.94 9.63
C ALA A 78 3.29 3.35 9.79
N GLU A 79 2.41 4.38 9.75
CA GLU A 79 2.75 5.62 10.44
C GLU A 79 2.81 5.26 11.92
N ASP A 80 3.97 4.77 12.37
CA ASP A 80 4.32 4.88 13.77
C ASP A 80 4.34 6.38 14.04
N GLU A 81 3.46 6.80 14.93
CA GLU A 81 3.66 7.99 15.75
C GLU A 81 5.15 8.10 16.11
N PRO A 82 5.71 9.32 16.16
CA PRO A 82 7.13 9.49 16.46
C PRO A 82 7.48 8.72 17.73
N ASP A 83 8.38 7.76 17.59
CA ASP A 83 8.98 7.00 18.68
C ASP A 83 9.30 7.96 19.84
N PRO A 84 8.63 7.85 21.01
CA PRO A 84 8.95 8.69 22.17
C PRO A 84 10.23 8.22 22.85
N THR A 85 11.17 7.57 22.14
CA THR A 85 12.54 7.41 22.60
C THR A 85 13.28 8.72 22.40
N ASN A 86 13.00 9.69 23.28
CA ASN A 86 13.95 10.75 23.57
C ASN A 86 14.96 10.17 24.57
N PRO A 87 16.20 9.83 24.16
CA PRO A 87 17.21 9.39 25.10
C PRO A 87 17.81 10.64 25.77
N ASP A 88 17.71 10.67 27.09
CA ASP A 88 18.53 11.45 28.03
C ASP A 88 18.46 12.99 27.97
N ARG A 89 17.78 13.58 28.97
CA ARG A 89 18.29 14.78 29.64
C ARG A 89 17.81 14.90 31.08
#